data_AF-A0A0P7M4R8-F1
#
_entry.id   AF-A0A0P7M4R8-F1
#
_cell.length_a   1.000
_cell.length_b   1.000
_cell.length_c   1.000
_cell.angle_alpha   90.00
_cell.angle_beta   90.00
_cell.angle_gamma   90.00
#
_symmetry.space_group_name_H-M   'P 1'
#
loop_
_entity.id
_entity.type
_entity.pdbx_description
1 polymer ?
#
loop_
_entity_poly.entity_id
_entity_poly.type
_entity_poly.pdbx_seq_one_letter_code
_entity_poly.pdbx_strand_id
1 'polypeptide(L)'
;MDQQVMQKLKRQLEQELQDIEKRIDESERPQATELSNYDNHPADNASDLTDQLTEMAIDEHRGDNAEEIKEALQAMADGTYGKCAVCGKEIPIGRLEAMPQALTCVEHAEKKEDQLRPVEEDVLSSTPRSDDFIELEEFGSSDTPQDKNQ
;
A
#
# COMPACT_ATOMS: atom_id res chain seq x y z
N MET A 1 22.33 2.53 14.97
CA MET A 1 21.51 3.72 14.67
C MET A 1 21.84 4.84 15.63
N ASP A 2 21.80 6.09 15.17
CA ASP A 2 21.91 7.26 16.03
C ASP A 2 20.67 7.37 16.94
N GLN A 3 20.90 7.60 18.23
CA GLN A 3 19.85 7.70 19.24
C GLN A 3 18.90 8.88 18.97
N GLN A 4 19.39 9.95 18.33
CA GLN A 4 18.57 11.09 17.94
C GLN A 4 17.58 10.75 16.81
N VAL A 5 18.04 9.99 15.80
CA VAL A 5 17.20 9.55 14.67
C VAL A 5 16.09 8.62 15.17
N MET A 6 16.42 7.68 16.06
CA MET A 6 15.44 6.76 16.65
C MET A 6 14.35 7.49 17.44
N GLN A 7 14.71 8.52 18.23
CA GLN A 7 13.73 9.32 18.96
C GLN A 7 12.81 10.12 18.03
N LYS A 8 13.36 10.64 16.91
CA LYS A 8 12.56 11.35 15.91
C LYS A 8 11.53 10.42 15.26
N LEU A 9 11.97 9.24 14.80
CA LEU A 9 11.09 8.25 14.17
C LEU A 9 10.01 7.76 15.13
N LYS A 10 10.39 7.47 16.39
CA LYS A 10 9.44 7.08 17.43
C LYS A 10 8.33 8.12 17.62
N ARG A 11 8.71 9.40 17.75
CA ARG A 11 7.73 10.49 17.91
C ARG A 11 6.82 10.62 16.68
N GLN A 12 7.34 10.41 15.48
CA GLN A 12 6.52 10.44 14.27
C GLN A 12 5.46 9.33 14.29
N LEU A 13 5.87 8.10 14.62
CA LEU A 13 4.98 6.95 14.74
C LEU A 13 3.90 7.16 15.83
N GLU A 14 4.27 7.70 16.99
CA GLU A 14 3.31 8.00 18.07
C GLU A 14 2.27 9.04 17.64
N GLN A 15 2.68 10.06 16.89
CA GLN A 15 1.76 11.08 16.36
C GLN A 15 0.82 10.48 15.31
N GLU A 16 1.37 9.70 14.38
CA GLU A 16 0.60 9.05 13.32
C GLU A 16 -0.44 8.08 13.89
N LEU A 17 -0.05 7.26 14.86
CA LEU A 17 -0.97 6.36 15.57
C LEU A 17 -2.11 7.11 16.24
N GLN A 18 -1.80 8.22 16.94
CA GLN A 18 -2.82 9.04 17.58
C GLN A 18 -3.80 9.65 16.56
N ASP A 19 -3.32 10.06 15.40
CA ASP A 19 -4.15 10.63 14.35
C ASP A 19 -5.02 9.58 13.65
N ILE A 20 -4.50 8.36 13.46
CA ILE A 20 -5.29 7.23 12.96
C ILE A 20 -6.39 6.85 13.96
N GLU A 21 -6.07 6.72 15.25
CA GLU A 21 -7.05 6.38 16.29
C GLU A 21 -8.17 7.42 16.38
N LYS A 22 -7.86 8.71 16.24
CA LYS A 22 -8.90 9.76 16.17
C LYS A 22 -9.80 9.62 14.95
N ARG A 23 -9.22 9.33 13.78
CA ARG A 23 -10.00 9.17 12.53
C ARG A 23 -10.94 7.98 12.60
N ILE A 24 -10.49 6.87 13.19
CA ILE A 24 -11.33 5.70 13.42
C ILE A 24 -12.49 6.06 14.37
N ASP A 25 -12.22 6.75 15.49
CA ASP A 25 -13.28 7.21 16.41
C ASP A 25 -14.27 8.19 15.74
N GLU A 26 -13.79 9.04 14.82
CA GLU A 26 -14.64 9.94 14.05
C GLU A 26 -15.51 9.20 13.02
N SER A 27 -14.99 8.13 12.40
CA SER A 27 -15.73 7.29 11.44
C SER A 27 -16.80 6.44 12.15
N GLU A 28 -16.48 5.89 13.32
CA GLU A 28 -17.42 5.09 14.13
C GLU A 28 -18.58 5.90 14.71
N ARG A 29 -18.46 7.24 14.80
CA ARG A 29 -19.60 8.09 15.14
C ARG A 29 -20.55 8.07 13.95
N PRO A 30 -21.71 7.39 14.06
CA PRO A 30 -22.61 7.30 12.94
C PRO A 30 -23.01 8.71 12.54
N GLN A 31 -22.66 9.10 11.32
CA GLN A 31 -23.26 10.27 10.73
C GLN A 31 -24.77 10.03 10.76
N ALA A 32 -25.46 10.79 11.60
CA ALA A 32 -26.90 10.72 11.81
C ALA A 32 -27.67 11.25 10.58
N THR A 33 -27.24 10.87 9.38
CA THR A 33 -27.69 11.32 8.07
C THR A 33 -28.49 10.23 7.32
N GLU A 34 -28.63 9.03 7.90
CA GLU A 34 -29.58 7.96 7.54
C GLU A 34 -31.08 8.39 7.60
N LEU A 35 -31.38 9.68 7.70
CA LEU A 35 -32.71 10.24 7.45
C LEU A 35 -33.01 10.39 5.93
N SER A 36 -32.06 10.07 5.04
CA SER A 36 -32.21 10.15 3.58
C SER A 36 -32.79 8.91 2.90
N ASN A 37 -32.88 7.77 3.60
CA ASN A 37 -33.25 6.46 3.01
C ASN A 37 -34.72 6.34 2.52
N TYR A 38 -35.49 7.43 2.54
CA TYR A 38 -36.91 7.39 2.14
C TYR A 38 -37.15 7.82 0.69
N ASP A 39 -36.15 8.37 -0.04
CA ASP A 39 -36.33 8.88 -1.41
C ASP A 39 -35.06 8.79 -2.30
N ASN A 40 -34.36 7.65 -2.30
CA ASN A 40 -33.21 7.43 -3.20
C ASN A 40 -33.64 6.83 -4.54
N HIS A 41 -33.29 7.49 -5.66
CA HIS A 41 -33.44 6.93 -7.00
C HIS A 41 -32.50 5.71 -7.17
N PRO A 42 -32.86 4.69 -8.00
CA PRO A 42 -32.03 3.50 -8.18
C PRO A 42 -30.61 3.76 -8.69
N ALA A 43 -30.37 4.90 -9.36
CA ALA A 43 -29.03 5.31 -9.79
C ALA A 43 -28.18 5.88 -8.64
N ASP A 44 -28.79 6.57 -7.66
CA ASP A 44 -28.09 7.14 -6.51
C ASP A 44 -27.64 6.03 -5.55
N ASN A 45 -28.41 4.94 -5.44
CA ASN A 45 -28.07 3.78 -4.62
C ASN A 45 -26.74 3.10 -5.02
N ALA A 46 -26.32 3.18 -6.28
CA ALA A 46 -25.06 2.58 -6.73
C ALA A 46 -23.84 3.41 -6.33
N SER A 47 -23.96 4.74 -6.40
CA SER A 47 -22.93 5.67 -5.93
C SER A 47 -22.79 5.61 -4.42
N ASP A 48 -23.90 5.67 -3.68
CA ASP A 48 -23.91 5.59 -2.22
C ASP A 48 -23.25 4.29 -1.72
N LEU A 49 -23.55 3.16 -2.35
CA LEU A 49 -22.92 1.88 -2.02
C LEU A 49 -21.41 1.88 -2.30
N THR A 50 -20.99 2.48 -3.42
CA THR A 50 -19.56 2.56 -3.76
C THR A 50 -18.80 3.41 -2.75
N ASP A 51 -19.37 4.54 -2.35
CA ASP A 51 -18.78 5.43 -1.34
C ASP A 51 -18.67 4.72 0.01
N GLN A 52 -19.72 4.00 0.41
CA GLN A 52 -19.72 3.21 1.65
C GLN A 52 -18.65 2.12 1.64
N LEU A 53 -18.54 1.35 0.55
CA LEU A 53 -17.52 0.31 0.41
C LEU A 53 -16.11 0.90 0.40
N THR A 54 -15.93 2.07 -0.19
CA THR A 54 -14.65 2.78 -0.20
C THR A 54 -14.24 3.22 1.21
N GLU A 55 -15.15 3.80 2.00
CA GLU A 55 -14.83 4.20 3.37
C GLU A 55 -14.52 2.97 4.24
N MET A 56 -15.28 1.87 4.10
CA MET A 56 -14.98 0.61 4.80
C MET A 56 -13.57 0.09 4.50
N ALA A 57 -13.15 0.10 3.22
CA ALA A 57 -11.81 -0.34 2.83
C ALA A 57 -10.72 0.60 3.36
N ILE A 58 -10.99 1.91 3.41
CA ILE A 58 -10.07 2.90 3.99
C ILE A 58 -9.92 2.67 5.50
N ASP A 59 -11.01 2.38 6.21
CA ASP A 59 -10.99 2.11 7.64
C ASP A 59 -10.26 0.80 7.99
N GLU A 60 -10.45 -0.25 7.20
CA GLU A 60 -9.67 -1.50 7.31
C GLU A 60 -8.16 -1.22 7.16
N HIS A 61 -7.77 -0.50 6.10
CA HIS A 61 -6.38 -0.12 5.88
C HIS A 61 -5.81 0.77 7.00
N ARG A 62 -6.62 1.67 7.58
CA ARG A 62 -6.22 2.47 8.76
C ARG A 62 -5.94 1.56 9.96
N GLY A 63 -6.78 0.54 10.17
CA GLY A 63 -6.60 -0.45 11.22
C GLY A 63 -5.30 -1.23 11.08
N ASP A 64 -5.03 -1.77 9.89
CA ASP A 64 -3.80 -2.51 9.58
C ASP A 64 -2.56 -1.64 9.81
N ASN A 65 -2.56 -0.39 9.32
CA ASN A 65 -1.45 0.54 9.54
C ASN A 65 -1.24 0.84 11.04
N ALA A 66 -2.32 1.03 11.81
CA ALA A 66 -2.21 1.23 13.25
C ALA A 66 -1.56 0.03 13.96
N GLU A 67 -1.84 -1.20 13.51
CA GLU A 67 -1.21 -2.41 14.03
C GLU A 67 0.28 -2.45 13.67
N GLU A 68 0.66 -2.20 12.41
CA GLU A 68 2.07 -2.12 11.99
C GLU A 68 2.86 -1.08 12.79
N ILE A 69 2.27 0.09 13.06
CA ILE A 69 2.90 1.12 13.88
C ILE A 69 3.09 0.64 15.33
N LYS A 70 2.09 -0.05 15.92
CA LYS A 70 2.20 -0.61 17.28
C LYS A 70 3.33 -1.63 17.36
N GLU A 71 3.44 -2.52 16.38
CA GLU A 71 4.52 -3.50 16.30
C GLU A 71 5.89 -2.81 16.16
N ALA A 72 5.99 -1.76 15.34
CA ALA A 72 7.22 -1.00 15.17
C ALA A 72 7.66 -0.31 16.47
N LEU A 73 6.72 0.32 17.19
CA LEU A 73 6.96 0.93 18.49
C LEU A 73 7.39 -0.10 19.55
N GLN A 74 6.80 -1.30 19.51
CA GLN A 74 7.20 -2.41 20.38
C GLN A 74 8.62 -2.89 20.05
N ALA A 75 8.96 -3.06 18.77
CA ALA A 75 10.32 -3.42 18.35
C ALA A 75 11.35 -2.36 18.77
N MET A 76 10.97 -1.08 18.79
CA MET A 76 11.81 -0.01 19.33
C MET A 76 12.02 -0.14 20.84
N ALA A 77 11.00 -0.55 21.59
CA ALA A 77 11.09 -0.78 23.03
C ALA A 77 11.97 -2.01 23.36
N ASP A 78 11.85 -3.07 22.56
CA ASP A 78 12.62 -4.31 22.71
C ASP A 78 14.06 -4.19 22.19
N GLY A 79 14.38 -3.10 21.49
CA GLY A 79 15.71 -2.86 20.90
C GLY A 79 16.01 -3.73 19.67
N THR A 80 14.99 -4.33 19.06
CA THR A 80 15.09 -5.15 17.84
C THR A 80 14.84 -4.33 16.57
N TYR A 81 14.38 -3.08 16.70
CA TYR A 81 14.12 -2.17 15.59
C TYR A 81 15.34 -1.95 14.69
N GLY A 82 15.09 -1.92 13.38
CA GLY A 82 16.13 -1.82 12.36
C GLY A 82 16.76 -3.16 11.95
N LYS A 83 16.25 -4.29 12.47
CA LYS A 83 16.58 -5.63 11.97
C LYS A 83 15.33 -6.29 11.41
N CYS A 84 15.48 -7.00 10.29
CA CYS A 84 14.39 -7.72 9.67
C CYS A 84 13.90 -8.85 10.57
N ALA A 85 12.60 -8.89 10.86
CA ALA A 85 11.97 -9.93 11.68
C ALA A 85 12.13 -11.36 11.10
N VAL A 86 12.29 -11.49 9.77
CA VAL A 86 12.37 -12.79 9.09
C VAL A 86 13.80 -13.32 9.01
N CYS A 87 14.76 -12.48 8.59
CA CYS A 87 16.14 -12.92 8.32
C CYS A 87 17.19 -12.35 9.27
N GLY A 88 16.82 -11.45 10.17
CA GLY A 88 17.72 -10.82 11.14
C GLY A 88 18.73 -9.83 10.56
N LYS A 89 18.73 -9.60 9.23
CA LYS A 89 19.62 -8.63 8.56
C LYS A 89 19.23 -7.20 8.92
N GLU A 90 20.19 -6.29 8.89
CA GLU A 90 19.94 -4.87 9.10
C GLU A 90 19.08 -4.28 7.98
N ILE A 91 18.09 -3.48 8.35
CA ILE A 91 17.22 -2.78 7.40
C ILE A 91 17.90 -1.44 7.03
N PRO A 92 18.02 -1.11 5.73
CA PRO A 92 18.62 0.15 5.30
C PRO A 92 17.94 1.36 5.94
N ILE A 93 18.73 2.34 6.41
CA ILE A 93 18.20 3.54 7.06
C ILE A 93 17.25 4.31 6.14
N GLY A 94 17.60 4.44 4.85
CA GLY A 94 16.72 5.12 3.87
C GLY A 94 15.33 4.48 3.73
N ARG A 95 15.20 3.17 3.99
CA ARG A 95 13.89 2.51 4.04
C ARG A 95 13.12 2.91 5.29
N LEU A 96 13.78 2.97 6.45
CA LEU A 96 13.16 3.33 7.72
C LEU A 96 12.83 4.83 7.82
N GLU A 97 13.53 5.67 7.07
CA GLU A 97 13.19 7.08 6.90
C GLU A 97 11.96 7.28 6.00
N ALA A 98 11.78 6.42 4.99
CA ALA A 98 10.62 6.44 4.10
C ALA A 98 9.39 5.74 4.70
N MET A 99 9.61 4.62 5.39
CA MET A 99 8.58 3.76 6.00
C MET A 99 9.03 3.36 7.42
N PRO A 100 8.77 4.20 8.43
CA PRO A 100 9.22 3.96 9.81
C PRO A 100 8.54 2.77 10.50
N GLN A 101 7.37 2.33 10.02
CA GLN A 101 6.68 1.15 10.51
C GLN A 101 7.28 -0.18 9.98
N ALA A 102 8.23 -0.13 9.03
CA ALA A 102 8.74 -1.33 8.38
C ALA A 102 9.61 -2.21 9.31
N LEU A 103 9.14 -3.44 9.57
CA LEU A 103 9.85 -4.47 10.35
C LEU A 103 10.59 -5.53 9.51
N THR A 104 10.46 -5.46 8.18
CA THR A 104 11.06 -6.42 7.25
C THR A 104 11.93 -5.72 6.20
N CYS A 105 12.94 -6.43 5.70
CA CYS A 105 13.74 -5.94 4.57
C CYS A 105 12.94 -6.06 3.26
N VAL A 106 13.37 -5.32 2.23
CA VAL A 106 12.71 -5.25 0.91
C VAL A 106 12.37 -6.64 0.36
N GLU A 107 13.35 -7.55 0.33
CA GLU A 107 13.20 -8.94 -0.13
C GLU A 107 12.09 -9.74 0.55
N HIS A 108 11.78 -9.45 1.82
CA HIS A 108 10.73 -10.16 2.58
C HIS A 108 9.41 -9.40 2.57
N ALA A 109 9.42 -8.11 2.21
CA ALA A 109 8.20 -7.36 1.93
C ALA A 109 7.62 -7.78 0.57
N GLU A 110 8.44 -7.85 -0.48
CA GLU A 110 8.00 -8.21 -1.84
C GLU A 110 7.39 -9.61 -1.93
N LYS A 111 7.91 -10.59 -1.18
CA LYS A 111 7.35 -11.95 -1.14
C LYS A 111 5.92 -12.03 -0.61
N LYS A 112 5.49 -11.07 0.22
CA LYS A 112 4.11 -10.98 0.70
C LYS A 112 3.19 -10.49 -0.43
N GLU A 113 3.67 -9.55 -1.25
CA GLU A 113 2.91 -8.98 -2.37
C GLU A 113 2.76 -9.96 -3.54
N ASP A 114 3.80 -10.75 -3.84
CA ASP A 114 3.75 -11.77 -4.90
C ASP A 114 2.60 -12.79 -4.71
N GLN A 115 2.21 -13.06 -3.46
CA GLN A 115 1.12 -14.00 -3.14
C GLN A 115 -0.27 -13.42 -3.37
N LEU A 116 -0.40 -12.09 -3.47
CA LEU A 116 -1.67 -11.41 -3.67
C LEU A 116 -2.01 -11.24 -5.16
N ARG A 117 -1.04 -11.48 -6.05
CA ARG A 117 -1.24 -11.41 -7.48
C ARG A 117 -2.08 -12.59 -7.96
N PRO A 118 -3.04 -12.38 -8.88
CA PRO A 118 -3.86 -13.47 -9.38
C PRO A 118 -3.00 -14.54 -10.05
N VAL A 119 -3.37 -15.81 -9.88
CA VAL A 119 -2.64 -16.94 -10.49
C VAL A 119 -2.62 -16.86 -12.02
N GLU A 120 -3.58 -16.16 -12.63
CA GLU A 120 -3.53 -15.88 -14.07
C GLU A 120 -2.32 -15.03 -14.49
N GLU A 121 -1.74 -14.19 -13.63
CA GLU A 121 -0.58 -13.36 -13.96
C GLU A 121 0.67 -14.20 -14.27
N ASP A 122 0.86 -15.32 -13.56
CA ASP A 122 1.95 -16.28 -13.82
C ASP A 122 1.85 -16.90 -15.22
N VAL A 123 0.62 -17.03 -15.73
CA VAL A 123 0.33 -17.58 -17.06
C VAL A 123 0.29 -16.47 -18.11
N LEU A 124 -0.13 -15.26 -17.73
CA LEU A 124 -0.26 -14.06 -18.55
C LEU A 124 1.04 -13.24 -18.60
N SER A 125 2.19 -13.83 -18.27
CA SER A 125 3.54 -13.22 -18.34
C SER A 125 3.95 -12.69 -19.72
N SER A 126 3.03 -12.68 -20.68
CA SER A 126 3.12 -12.03 -21.99
C SER A 126 2.70 -10.56 -21.96
N THR A 127 2.35 -9.97 -20.80
CA THR A 127 2.32 -8.51 -20.71
C THR A 127 3.73 -7.97 -20.60
N PRO A 128 4.06 -6.95 -21.40
CA PRO A 128 5.44 -6.71 -21.75
C PRO A 128 6.17 -5.98 -20.60
N ARG A 129 7.38 -6.44 -20.24
CA ARG A 129 8.28 -5.70 -19.33
C ARG A 129 8.74 -4.41 -20.03
N SER A 130 9.31 -3.47 -19.30
CA SER A 130 9.73 -2.14 -19.82
C SER A 130 10.65 -2.15 -21.05
N ASP A 131 11.20 -3.30 -21.45
CA ASP A 131 12.05 -3.45 -22.63
C ASP A 131 11.24 -3.67 -23.94
N ASP A 132 9.94 -3.90 -23.85
CA ASP A 132 9.09 -4.25 -25.01
C ASP A 132 8.62 -3.05 -25.84
N PHE A 133 8.79 -1.81 -25.37
CA PHE A 133 8.62 -0.64 -26.24
C PHE A 133 9.69 -0.58 -27.34
N ILE A 134 10.84 -1.24 -27.16
CA ILE A 134 11.92 -1.33 -28.15
C ILE A 134 11.59 -2.40 -29.21
N GLU A 135 11.00 -3.52 -28.82
CA GLU A 135 10.59 -4.58 -29.75
C GLU A 135 9.32 -4.19 -30.56
N LEU A 136 8.44 -3.39 -29.97
CA LEU A 136 7.30 -2.79 -30.67
C LEU A 136 7.74 -1.74 -31.71
N GLU A 137 8.91 -1.11 -31.57
CA GLU A 137 9.50 -0.27 -32.62
C GLU A 137 10.00 -1.10 -33.81
N GLU A 138 10.48 -2.32 -33.55
CA GLU A 138 11.04 -3.22 -34.58
C GLU A 138 9.96 -3.90 -35.44
N PHE A 139 8.79 -4.20 -34.85
CA PHE A 139 7.68 -4.88 -35.53
C PHE A 139 6.38 -4.06 -35.65
N GLY A 140 6.32 -2.88 -35.04
CA GLY A 140 5.16 -1.98 -35.02
C GLY A 140 5.32 -0.74 -35.90
N SER A 141 6.36 -0.65 -36.73
CA SER A 141 6.28 0.24 -37.89
C SER A 141 5.23 -0.36 -38.84
N SER A 142 4.20 0.41 -39.14
CA SER A 142 3.12 0.07 -40.07
C SER A 142 3.61 -0.09 -41.54
N ASP A 143 4.91 -0.33 -41.75
CA ASP A 143 5.50 -0.46 -43.07
C ASP A 143 5.43 -1.92 -43.52
N THR A 144 4.63 -2.14 -44.55
CA THR A 144 4.54 -3.44 -45.18
C THR A 144 5.80 -3.71 -46.01
N PRO A 145 6.15 -4.97 -46.33
CA PRO A 145 7.26 -5.28 -47.23
C PRO A 145 7.15 -4.61 -48.61
N GLN A 146 5.94 -4.16 -49.01
CA GLN A 146 5.69 -3.35 -50.20
C GLN A 146 6.27 -1.92 -50.09
N ASP A 147 6.37 -1.34 -48.89
CA ASP A 147 6.87 0.02 -48.68
C ASP A 147 8.41 0.12 -48.75
N LYS A 148 9.10 -1.01 -48.64
CA LYS A 148 10.58 -1.08 -48.66
C LYS A 148 11.21 -1.20 -50.06
N ASN A 149 10.39 -1.28 -51.12
CA ASN A 149 10.85 -1.41 -52.51
C ASN A 149 10.38 -0.23 -53.39
N GLN A 150 10.73 0.99 -52.99
CA GLN A 150 10.78 2.15 -53.88
C GLN A 150 12.12 2.87 -53.73
#